data_AF-A0A969E151-F1
#
_entry.id   AF-A0A969E151-F1
#
_cell.length_a   1.000
_cell.length_b   1.000
_cell.length_c   1.000
_cell.angle_alpha   90.00
_cell.angle_beta   90.00
_cell.angle_gamma   90.00
#
_symmetry.space_group_name_H-M   'P 1'
#
loop_
_entity.id
_entity.type
_entity.pdbx_description
1 polymer ?
#
loop_
_entity_poly.entity_id
_entity_poly.type
_entity_poly.pdbx_seq_one_letter_code
_entity_poly.pdbx_strand_id
1 'polypeptide(L)'
;MAKKISTDIKPYLFFFAQLLIGVLPLTIGFYKKYSINDTYKPFKRVVLHVFGFAGILLTLSFFKEQYSGLPIDIKISDIIPQVQKFTSRFIKGEFPYAVFSDFGWDMQPTYLPAQWLPFLPAQVWHFDPRWTCFGVFAL
;
A
#
# COMPACT_ATOMS: atom_id res chain seq x y z
N MET A 1 -14.91 28.30 31.93
CA MET A 1 -13.58 28.71 31.43
C MET A 1 -12.77 27.43 31.18
N ALA A 2 -12.70 26.97 29.93
CA ALA A 2 -12.03 25.70 29.61
C ALA A 2 -10.51 25.87 29.72
N LYS A 3 -9.87 25.03 30.52
CA LYS A 3 -8.42 25.04 30.74
C LYS A 3 -7.72 24.71 29.41
N LYS A 4 -7.04 25.69 28.80
CA LYS A 4 -6.27 25.50 27.56
C LYS A 4 -5.12 24.53 27.88
N ILE A 5 -5.27 23.26 27.50
CA ILE A 5 -4.24 22.24 27.70
C ILE A 5 -3.07 22.64 26.81
N SER A 6 -1.91 22.95 27.42
CA SER A 6 -0.65 23.20 26.70
C SER A 6 -0.39 22.04 25.71
N THR A 7 -0.34 22.37 24.43
CA THR A 7 -0.22 21.42 23.32
C THR A 7 1.22 21.18 22.88
N ASP A 8 2.19 21.90 23.45
CA ASP A 8 3.53 22.00 22.85
C ASP A 8 4.40 20.76 23.10
N ILE A 9 4.08 19.98 24.14
CA ILE A 9 4.79 18.72 24.47
C ILE A 9 4.30 17.54 23.60
N LYS A 10 3.11 17.63 22.98
CA LYS A 10 2.46 16.50 22.31
C LYS A 10 3.09 16.10 20.97
N PRO A 11 3.50 17.03 20.08
CA PRO A 11 4.06 16.67 18.78
C PRO A 11 5.40 15.96 18.89
N TYR A 12 6.31 16.47 19.73
CA TYR A 12 7.61 15.85 19.95
C TYR A 12 7.47 14.47 20.60
N LEU A 13 6.58 14.34 21.59
CA LEU A 13 6.30 13.04 22.22
C LEU A 13 5.78 12.01 21.20
N PHE A 14 4.83 12.41 20.34
CA PHE A 14 4.32 11.53 19.29
C PHE A 14 5.38 11.19 18.25
N PHE A 15 6.18 12.17 17.82
CA PHE A 15 7.27 11.97 16.86
C PHE A 15 8.30 10.96 17.41
N PHE A 16 8.79 11.16 18.63
CA PHE A 16 9.75 10.25 19.24
C PHE A 16 9.15 8.88 19.58
N ALA A 17 7.87 8.81 20.00
CA ALA A 17 7.19 7.53 20.21
C ALA A 17 7.09 6.72 18.91
N GLN A 18 6.75 7.37 17.78
CA GLN A 18 6.69 6.72 16.48
C GLN A 18 8.09 6.31 15.97
N LEU A 19 9.09 7.17 16.17
CA LEU A 19 10.48 6.86 15.85
C LEU A 19 10.96 5.65 16.64
N LEU A 20 10.65 5.58 17.94
CA LEU A 20 11.01 4.46 18.80
C LEU A 20 10.33 3.16 18.35
N ILE A 21 9.05 3.19 17.95
CA ILE A 21 8.35 2.02 17.42
C ILE A 21 9.00 1.51 16.12
N GLY A 22 9.55 2.38 15.27
CA GLY A 22 10.25 1.97 14.05
C GLY A 22 11.69 1.49 14.32
N VAL A 23 12.44 2.20 15.17
CA VAL A 23 13.87 1.97 15.38
C VAL A 23 14.14 0.85 16.38
N LEU A 24 13.35 0.72 17.45
CA LEU A 24 13.58 -0.31 18.48
C LEU A 24 13.49 -1.75 17.93
N PRO A 25 12.47 -2.13 17.15
CA PRO A 25 12.40 -3.49 16.59
C PRO A 25 13.56 -3.77 15.63
N LEU A 26 13.98 -2.75 14.87
CA LEU A 26 15.13 -2.87 13.97
C LEU A 26 16.42 -3.06 14.76
N THR A 27 16.71 -2.23 15.77
CA THR A 27 17.93 -2.38 16.58
C THR A 27 17.92 -3.70 17.34
N ILE A 28 16.81 -4.08 17.97
CA ILE A 28 16.67 -5.38 18.63
C ILE A 28 16.88 -6.53 17.63
N GLY A 29 16.32 -6.43 16.43
CA GLY A 29 16.50 -7.41 15.36
C GLY A 29 17.94 -7.52 14.87
N PHE A 30 18.66 -6.40 14.71
CA PHE A 30 20.06 -6.37 14.29
C PHE A 30 21.02 -6.88 15.38
N TYR A 31 20.74 -6.62 16.66
CA TYR A 31 21.56 -7.10 17.78
C TYR A 31 21.26 -8.54 18.18
N LYS A 32 20.08 -9.08 17.80
CA LYS A 32 19.77 -10.49 18.01
C LYS A 32 20.61 -11.32 17.06
N LYS A 33 21.73 -11.85 17.55
CA LYS A 33 22.48 -12.90 16.87
C LYS A 33 21.59 -14.14 16.80
N TYR A 34 20.91 -14.32 15.67
CA TYR A 34 20.30 -15.60 15.36
C TYR A 34 21.42 -16.63 15.22
N SER A 35 21.45 -17.60 16.12
CA SER A 35 22.28 -18.78 15.90
C SER A 35 21.59 -19.56 14.77
N ILE A 36 22.30 -19.81 13.67
CA ILE A 36 21.82 -20.60 12.53
C ILE A 36 21.79 -22.11 12.89
N ASN A 37 21.62 -22.45 14.18
CA ASN A 37 21.47 -23.82 14.66
C ASN A 37 20.03 -24.20 14.95
N ASP A 38 19.06 -23.32 14.69
CA ASP A 38 17.66 -23.73 14.64
C ASP A 38 17.46 -24.65 13.44
N THR A 39 17.51 -25.96 13.71
CA THR A 39 17.17 -26.99 12.73
C THR A 39 15.66 -26.93 12.55
N TYR A 40 15.19 -26.01 11.71
CA TYR A 40 13.77 -25.90 11.41
C TYR A 40 13.28 -27.23 10.84
N LYS A 41 12.40 -27.91 11.60
CA LYS A 41 11.83 -29.19 11.15
C LYS A 41 11.13 -28.95 9.79
N PRO A 42 11.45 -29.71 8.74
CA PRO A 42 10.93 -29.49 7.39
C PRO A 42 9.40 -29.47 7.37
N PHE A 43 8.76 -30.24 8.26
CA PHE A 43 7.31 -30.25 8.46
C PHE A 43 6.73 -28.87 8.82
N LYS A 44 7.34 -28.13 9.75
CA LYS A 44 6.85 -26.80 10.14
C LYS A 44 6.96 -25.80 8.99
N ARG A 45 8.01 -25.93 8.15
CA ARG A 45 8.19 -25.10 6.96
C ARG A 45 7.12 -25.41 5.92
N VAL A 46 6.89 -26.69 5.61
CA VAL A 46 5.84 -27.10 4.66
C VAL A 46 4.47 -26.63 5.13
N VAL A 47 4.15 -26.83 6.41
CA VAL A 47 2.89 -26.35 7.02
C VAL A 47 2.73 -24.85 6.83
N LEU A 48 3.76 -24.05 7.13
CA LEU A 48 3.72 -22.60 6.96
C LEU A 48 3.48 -22.19 5.49
N HIS A 49 4.14 -22.85 4.53
CA HIS A 49 3.96 -22.54 3.11
C HIS A 49 2.56 -22.93 2.62
N VAL A 50 2.05 -24.09 3.06
CA VAL A 50 0.70 -24.55 2.73
C VAL A 50 -0.35 -23.59 3.28
N PHE A 51 -0.27 -23.20 4.55
CA PHE A 51 -1.21 -22.24 5.14
C PHE A 51 -1.06 -20.84 4.53
N GLY A 52 0.17 -20.39 4.26
CA GLY A 52 0.41 -19.12 3.58
C GLY A 52 -0.20 -19.09 2.18
N PHE A 53 0.02 -20.13 1.39
CA PHE A 53 -0.55 -20.26 0.04
C PHE A 53 -2.07 -20.37 0.08
N ALA A 54 -2.64 -21.18 0.99
CA ALA A 54 -4.08 -21.26 1.19
C ALA A 54 -4.68 -19.91 1.60
N GLY A 55 -4.01 -19.16 2.47
CA GLY A 55 -4.39 -17.81 2.84
C GLY A 55 -4.44 -16.86 1.64
N ILE A 56 -3.40 -16.86 0.80
CA ILE A 56 -3.37 -16.07 -0.44
C ILE A 56 -4.55 -16.43 -1.34
N LEU A 57 -4.82 -17.72 -1.57
CA LEU A 57 -5.94 -18.16 -2.42
C LEU A 57 -7.30 -17.71 -1.86
N LEU A 58 -7.51 -17.83 -0.55
CA LEU A 58 -8.74 -17.38 0.11
C LEU A 58 -8.92 -15.86 -0.02
N THR A 59 -7.86 -15.09 0.19
CA THR A 59 -7.88 -13.64 0.01
C THR A 59 -8.21 -13.26 -1.44
N LEU A 60 -7.57 -13.88 -2.43
CA LEU A 60 -7.85 -13.63 -3.84
C LEU A 60 -9.30 -13.96 -4.20
N SER A 61 -9.84 -15.07 -3.67
CA SER A 61 -11.24 -15.46 -3.90
C SER A 61 -12.21 -14.43 -3.33
N PHE A 62 -11.98 -13.98 -2.11
CA PHE A 62 -12.84 -12.99 -1.43
C PHE A 62 -12.84 -11.65 -2.17
N PHE A 63 -11.67 -11.14 -2.55
CA PHE A 63 -11.57 -9.86 -3.27
C PHE A 63 -12.07 -9.95 -4.71
N LYS A 64 -11.98 -11.12 -5.36
CA LYS A 64 -12.50 -11.30 -6.72
C LYS A 64 -14.00 -11.05 -6.76
N GLU A 65 -14.74 -11.60 -5.80
CA GLU A 65 -16.17 -11.38 -5.67
C GLU A 65 -16.47 -9.88 -5.50
N GLN A 66 -15.79 -9.24 -4.55
CA GLN A 66 -15.98 -7.81 -4.27
C GLN A 66 -15.68 -6.91 -5.47
N TYR A 67 -14.57 -7.17 -6.19
CA TYR A 67 -14.15 -6.33 -7.31
C TYR A 67 -14.97 -6.56 -8.58
N SER A 68 -15.53 -7.76 -8.76
CA SER A 68 -16.37 -8.08 -9.93
C SER A 68 -17.71 -7.34 -9.91
N GLY A 69 -18.26 -7.06 -8.72
CA GLY A 69 -19.52 -6.34 -8.56
C GLY A 69 -19.40 -4.81 -8.44
N LEU A 70 -18.19 -4.29 -8.20
CA LEU A 70 -17.94 -2.86 -7.98
C LEU A 70 -17.15 -2.26 -9.15
N PRO A 71 -17.81 -1.48 -10.04
CA PRO A 71 -17.10 -0.79 -11.10
C PRO A 71 -16.14 0.27 -10.53
N ILE A 72 -15.04 0.53 -11.25
CA ILE A 72 -14.20 1.69 -10.99
C ILE A 72 -14.95 2.92 -11.49
N ASP A 73 -15.53 3.69 -10.57
CA ASP A 73 -16.33 4.89 -10.86
C ASP A 73 -15.86 6.06 -9.99
N ILE A 74 -15.55 7.17 -10.65
CA ILE A 74 -15.15 8.45 -10.04
C ILE A 74 -16.19 9.00 -9.06
N LYS A 75 -17.46 8.65 -9.23
CA LYS A 75 -18.56 9.03 -8.33
C LYS A 75 -18.55 8.25 -7.02
N ILE A 76 -17.91 7.07 -7.01
CA ILE A 76 -17.77 6.22 -5.82
C ILE A 76 -16.44 6.55 -5.12
N SER A 77 -15.35 6.63 -5.89
CA SER A 77 -14.01 6.94 -5.38
C SER A 77 -13.12 7.48 -6.49
N ASP A 78 -12.35 8.52 -6.17
CA ASP A 78 -11.39 9.16 -7.06
C ASP A 78 -9.98 8.56 -7.02
N ILE A 79 -9.68 7.70 -6.04
CA ILE A 79 -8.34 7.15 -5.82
C ILE A 79 -7.84 6.38 -7.05
N ILE A 80 -8.57 5.35 -7.48
CA ILE A 80 -8.16 4.50 -8.61
C ILE A 80 -8.20 5.27 -9.94
N PRO A 81 -9.26 6.03 -10.27
CA PRO A 81 -9.25 6.87 -11.47
C PRO A 81 -8.08 7.86 -11.52
N GLN A 82 -7.72 8.46 -10.38
CA GLN A 82 -6.60 9.40 -10.32
C GLN A 82 -5.27 8.68 -10.58
N VAL A 83 -5.04 7.51 -9.97
CA VAL A 83 -3.85 6.67 -10.21
C VAL A 83 -3.76 6.23 -11.68
N GLN A 84 -4.89 5.87 -12.30
CA GLN A 84 -4.96 5.55 -13.74
C GLN A 84 -4.58 6.76 -14.59
N LYS A 85 -4.98 7.98 -14.19
CA LYS A 85 -4.61 9.20 -14.90
C LYS A 85 -3.11 9.51 -14.80
N PHE A 86 -2.52 9.37 -13.62
CA PHE A 86 -1.07 9.52 -13.43
C PHE A 86 -0.27 8.57 -14.34
N THR A 87 -0.59 7.28 -14.27
CA THR A 87 0.10 6.24 -15.04
C THR A 87 -0.11 6.40 -16.55
N SER A 88 -1.32 6.74 -16.99
CA SER A 88 -1.62 7.02 -18.40
C SER A 88 -0.82 8.20 -18.95
N ARG A 89 -0.78 9.33 -18.23
CA ARG A 89 0.02 10.50 -18.62
C ARG A 89 1.51 10.16 -18.70
N PHE A 90 2.02 9.46 -17.70
CA PHE A 90 3.43 9.05 -17.65
C PHE A 90 3.82 8.22 -18.88
N ILE A 91 3.01 7.23 -19.26
CA ILE A 91 3.25 6.38 -20.44
C ILE A 91 3.22 7.20 -21.74
N LYS A 92 2.37 8.23 -21.80
CA LYS A 92 2.27 9.14 -22.96
C LYS A 92 3.35 10.22 -23.00
N GLY A 93 4.23 10.29 -21.99
CA GLY A 93 5.21 11.37 -21.85
C GLY A 93 4.59 12.73 -21.47
N GLU A 94 3.34 12.74 -21.03
CA GLU A 94 2.65 13.94 -20.53
C GLU A 94 3.03 14.19 -19.07
N PHE A 95 3.02 15.46 -18.64
CA PHE A 95 3.31 15.81 -17.24
C PHE A 95 2.22 15.24 -16.29
N PRO A 96 2.54 14.25 -15.42
CA PRO A 96 1.52 13.56 -14.63
C PRO A 96 0.81 14.48 -13.63
N TYR A 97 1.51 15.52 -13.17
CA TYR A 97 1.05 16.47 -12.15
C TYR A 97 0.34 17.71 -12.71
N ALA A 98 -0.07 17.70 -13.98
CA ALA A 98 -1.01 18.70 -14.47
C ALA A 98 -2.39 18.53 -13.79
N VAL A 99 -3.17 19.60 -13.69
CA VAL A 99 -4.53 19.53 -13.14
C VAL A 99 -5.37 18.50 -13.92
N PHE A 100 -6.20 17.74 -13.20
CA PHE A 100 -7.18 16.84 -13.81
C PHE A 100 -8.50 17.57 -13.94
N SER A 101 -9.00 17.73 -15.17
CA SER A 101 -10.30 18.37 -15.44
C SER A 101 -11.34 17.37 -15.99
N ASP A 102 -10.95 16.10 -16.18
CA ASP A 102 -11.77 15.07 -16.81
C ASP A 102 -12.84 14.46 -15.88
N PHE A 103 -12.81 14.81 -14.60
CA PHE A 103 -13.71 14.25 -13.59
C PHE A 103 -14.97 15.09 -13.35
N GLY A 104 -15.12 16.22 -14.07
CA GLY A 104 -16.22 17.17 -13.89
C GLY A 104 -15.93 18.31 -12.91
N TRP A 105 -14.73 18.31 -12.31
CA TRP A 105 -14.16 19.40 -11.53
C TRP A 105 -12.64 19.39 -11.70
N ASP A 106 -12.00 20.53 -11.38
CA ASP A 106 -10.55 20.62 -11.36
C ASP A 106 -10.00 19.99 -10.08
N MET A 107 -9.17 18.96 -10.25
CA MET A 107 -8.55 18.22 -9.16
C MET A 107 -7.03 18.37 -9.22
N GLN A 108 -6.44 18.79 -8.10
CA GLN A 108 -4.99 18.84 -7.95
C GLN A 108 -4.43 17.43 -7.74
N PRO A 109 -3.33 17.06 -8.41
CA PRO A 109 -2.66 15.79 -8.20
C PRO A 109 -1.98 15.76 -6.83
N THR A 110 -2.43 14.88 -5.94
CA THR A 110 -1.99 14.82 -4.54
C THR A 110 -1.02 13.67 -4.24
N TYR A 111 -0.95 12.66 -5.11
CA TYR A 111 -0.13 11.47 -4.89
C TYR A 111 1.32 11.63 -5.36
N LEU A 112 2.26 11.26 -4.49
CA LEU A 112 3.70 11.18 -4.79
C LEU A 112 4.00 9.97 -5.71
N PRO A 113 5.15 9.96 -6.42
CA PRO A 113 5.47 8.88 -7.35
C PRO A 113 5.40 7.48 -6.74
N ALA A 114 5.88 7.29 -5.51
CA ALA A 114 5.82 5.99 -4.84
C ALA A 114 4.39 5.49 -4.57
N GLN A 115 3.38 6.37 -4.62
CA GLN A 115 1.98 6.02 -4.37
C GLN A 115 1.24 5.60 -5.65
N TRP A 116 1.69 5.98 -6.85
CA TRP A 116 1.01 5.66 -8.11
C TRP A 116 1.89 4.90 -9.11
N LEU A 117 3.22 5.07 -9.07
CA LEU A 117 4.15 4.42 -10.00
C LEU A 117 4.12 2.89 -9.94
N PRO A 118 3.94 2.23 -8.77
CA PRO A 118 3.78 0.78 -8.72
C PRO A 118 2.61 0.23 -9.52
N PHE A 119 1.63 1.07 -9.91
CA PHE A 119 0.47 0.69 -10.72
C PHE A 119 0.73 0.77 -12.24
N LEU A 120 1.92 1.18 -12.68
CA LEU A 120 2.29 1.17 -14.10
C LEU A 120 2.08 -0.18 -14.79
N PRO A 121 2.44 -1.33 -14.18
CA PRO A 121 2.18 -2.64 -14.78
C PRO A 121 0.69 -2.85 -15.12
N ALA A 122 -0.22 -2.41 -14.25
CA ALA A 122 -1.67 -2.49 -14.48
C ALA A 122 -2.09 -1.68 -15.70
N GLN A 123 -1.53 -0.47 -15.84
CA GLN A 123 -1.81 0.39 -16.98
C GLN A 123 -1.21 -0.15 -18.29
N VAL A 124 -0.02 -0.74 -18.26
CA VAL A 124 0.68 -1.29 -19.44
C VAL A 124 0.05 -2.60 -19.92
N TRP A 125 -0.32 -3.49 -19.00
CA TRP A 125 -0.89 -4.81 -19.33
C TRP A 125 -2.41 -4.85 -19.26
N HIS A 126 -3.06 -3.69 -19.05
CA HIS A 126 -4.52 -3.54 -19.06
C HIS A 126 -5.26 -4.47 -18.10
N PHE A 127 -4.68 -4.75 -16.93
CA PHE A 127 -5.37 -5.46 -15.86
C PHE A 127 -5.89 -4.49 -14.79
N ASP A 128 -6.83 -4.95 -13.98
CA ASP A 128 -7.45 -4.12 -12.96
C ASP A 128 -6.44 -3.70 -11.88
N PRO A 129 -6.21 -2.38 -11.70
CA PRO A 129 -5.16 -1.85 -10.82
C PRO A 129 -5.34 -2.25 -9.36
N ARG A 130 -6.55 -2.63 -8.92
CA ARG A 130 -6.81 -3.11 -7.55
C ARG A 130 -6.01 -4.37 -7.21
N TRP A 131 -5.62 -5.16 -8.20
CA TRP A 131 -4.80 -6.35 -7.99
C TRP A 131 -3.32 -6.07 -7.75
N THR A 132 -2.85 -4.86 -8.08
CA THR A 132 -1.44 -4.47 -7.98
C THR A 132 -0.92 -4.59 -6.54
N CYS A 133 -1.74 -4.21 -5.55
CA CYS A 133 -1.37 -4.29 -4.14
C CYS A 133 -1.09 -5.74 -3.69
N PHE A 134 -1.84 -6.71 -4.20
CA PHE A 134 -1.59 -8.12 -3.90
C PHE A 134 -0.28 -8.59 -4.52
N GLY A 135 0.02 -8.18 -5.76
CA GLY A 135 1.27 -8.55 -6.44
C GLY A 135 2.52 -8.05 -5.72
N VAL A 136 2.48 -6.85 -5.12
CA VAL A 136 3.63 -6.26 -4.41
C VAL A 136 3.80 -6.83 -2.99
N PHE A 137 2.72 -7.14 -2.28
CA PHE A 137 2.79 -7.59 -0.87
C PHE A 137 2.69 -9.10 -0.67
N ALA A 138 2.29 -9.88 -1.69
CA ALA A 138 2.24 -11.34 -1.61
C ALA A 138 3.54 -12.04 -2.05
N LEU A 139 4.52 -11.28 -2.56
CA LEU A 139 5.90 -11.72 -2.83
C LEU A 139 6.80 -11.40 -1.63
#